data_AF-A0A0Q4NJK9-F1
#
_entry.id   AF-A0A0Q4NJK9-F1
#
_cell.length_a   1.000
_cell.length_b   1.000
_cell.length_c   1.000
_cell.angle_alpha   90.00
_cell.angle_beta   90.00
_cell.angle_gamma   90.00
#
_symmetry.space_group_name_H-M   'P 1'
#
loop_
_entity.id
_entity.type
_entity.pdbx_description
1 polymer ?
#
loop_
_entity_poly.entity_id
_entity_poly.type
_entity_poly.pdbx_seq_one_letter_code
_entity_poly.pdbx_strand_id
1 'polypeptide(L)'
;MFQSYINAYKNLLDFTGKTDRKAFWEFYAIHAVIAIVFFVLNKRLEAIYLALALLPVLSISARRLRDAGFHALLTLLYFVPVVGWIPLWIMWAQISKPAANHAL
;
A
#
# COMPACT_ATOMS: atom_id res chain seq x y z
N MET A 1 -0.71 14.40 -3.51
CA MET A 1 0.23 13.61 -4.34
C MET A 1 1.51 13.25 -3.58
N PHE A 2 2.52 14.11 -3.46
CA PHE A 2 3.80 13.73 -2.80
C PHE A 2 3.69 13.50 -1.29
N GLN A 3 2.75 14.15 -0.60
CA GLN A 3 2.58 14.00 0.85
C GLN A 3 2.25 12.57 1.26
N SER A 4 1.40 11.87 0.48
CA SER A 4 1.06 10.46 0.72
C SER A 4 2.30 9.56 0.68
N TYR A 5 3.21 9.84 -0.26
CA TYR A 5 4.47 9.13 -0.40
C TYR A 5 5.41 9.39 0.78
N ILE A 6 5.64 10.66 1.13
CA ILE A 6 6.48 11.03 2.28
C ILE A 6 5.90 10.45 3.58
N ASN A 7 4.58 10.51 3.77
CA ASN A 7 3.91 10.00 4.96
C ASN A 7 4.02 8.48 5.10
N ALA A 8 4.09 7.73 3.99
CA ALA A 8 4.31 6.29 4.02
C ALA A 8 5.69 5.95 4.59
N TYR A 9 6.73 6.71 4.21
CA TYR A 9 8.09 6.52 4.75
C TYR A 9 8.24 7.06 6.18
N LYS A 10 7.53 8.14 6.56
CA LYS A 10 7.50 8.63 7.95
C LYS A 10 6.84 7.62 8.90
N ASN A 11 5.82 6.93 8.44
CA ASN A 11 5.04 5.98 9.22
C ASN A 11 5.27 4.54 8.73
N LEU A 12 6.53 4.18 8.50
CA LEU A 12 6.89 2.92 7.85
C LEU A 12 6.52 1.66 8.67
N LEU A 13 6.48 1.79 10.00
CA LEU A 13 6.09 0.72 10.93
C LEU A 13 4.69 0.91 11.50
N ASP A 14 3.96 1.93 11.06
CA ASP A 14 2.57 2.11 11.47
C ASP A 14 1.69 1.15 10.68
N PHE A 15 1.35 0.03 11.31
CA PHE A 15 0.37 -0.93 10.83
C PHE A 15 -0.94 -0.79 11.57
N THR A 16 -1.38 0.38 12.04
CA THR A 16 -2.72 0.54 12.63
C THR A 16 -3.43 1.81 12.18
N GLY A 17 -2.70 2.80 11.66
CA GLY A 17 -3.26 4.04 11.13
C GLY A 17 -4.26 3.84 9.98
N LYS A 18 -4.96 4.93 9.64
CA LYS A 18 -5.90 4.99 8.52
C LYS A 18 -5.21 5.44 7.24
N THR A 19 -5.66 4.95 6.10
CA THR A 19 -5.23 5.36 4.77
C THR A 19 -6.44 5.51 3.86
N ASP A 20 -6.74 6.76 3.51
CA ASP A 20 -7.78 7.05 2.54
C ASP A 20 -7.47 6.39 1.20
N ARG A 21 -8.53 5.94 0.51
CA ARG A 21 -8.43 5.30 -0.82
C ARG A 21 -7.62 6.17 -1.79
N LYS A 22 -7.81 7.50 -1.75
CA LYS A 22 -7.07 8.45 -2.58
C LYS A 22 -5.57 8.42 -2.25
N ALA A 23 -5.21 8.51 -0.97
CA ALA A 23 -3.80 8.50 -0.54
C ALA A 23 -3.10 7.18 -0.89
N PHE A 24 -3.83 6.05 -0.80
CA PHE A 24 -3.35 4.74 -1.21
C PHE A 24 -2.98 4.70 -2.70
N TRP A 25 -3.89 5.12 -3.59
CA TRP A 25 -3.62 5.12 -5.03
C TRP A 25 -2.57 6.16 -5.44
N GLU A 26 -2.51 7.31 -4.75
CA GLU A 26 -1.44 8.28 -4.95
C GLU A 26 -0.06 7.70 -4.61
N PHE A 27 0.06 6.95 -3.50
CA PHE A 27 1.31 6.27 -3.14
C PHE A 27 1.74 5.28 -4.21
N TYR A 28 0.84 4.38 -4.64
CA TYR A 28 1.15 3.35 -5.63
C TYR A 28 1.48 3.95 -7.01
N ALA A 29 0.83 5.05 -7.41
CA ALA A 29 1.16 5.75 -8.64
C ALA A 29 2.59 6.30 -8.62
N ILE A 30 2.99 6.97 -7.54
CA ILE A 30 4.36 7.50 -7.40
C ILE A 30 5.37 6.36 -7.32
N HIS A 31 5.07 5.32 -6.54
CA HIS A 31 5.92 4.13 -6.42
C HIS A 31 6.17 3.47 -7.79
N ALA A 32 5.12 3.30 -8.60
CA ALA A 32 5.23 2.75 -9.94
C ALA A 32 6.11 3.60 -10.86
N VAL A 33 5.96 4.94 -10.84
CA VAL A 33 6.81 5.84 -11.63
C VAL A 33 8.29 5.71 -11.23
N ILE A 34 8.60 5.72 -9.93
CA ILE A 34 9.99 5.59 -9.45
C ILE A 34 10.55 4.21 -9.80
N ALA A 35 9.77 3.14 -9.66
CA ALA A 35 10.17 1.79 -10.03
C ALA A 35 10.51 1.69 -11.52
N ILE A 36 9.68 2.25 -12.41
CA ILE A 36 9.95 2.28 -13.86
C ILE A 36 11.22 3.06 -14.17
N VAL A 37 11.41 4.23 -13.54
CA VAL A 37 12.63 5.04 -13.73
C VAL A 37 13.86 4.24 -13.34
N PHE A 38 13.88 3.59 -12.18
CA PHE A 38 15.03 2.79 -11.76
C PHE A 38 15.23 1.52 -12.59
N PHE A 39 14.14 0.88 -13.05
CA PHE A 39 14.21 -0.27 -13.95
C PHE A 39 14.98 0.05 -15.24
N VAL A 40 14.77 1.25 -15.80
CA VAL A 40 15.44 1.74 -17.02
C VAL A 40 16.87 2.19 -16.75
N LEU A 41 17.11 2.85 -15.61
CA LEU A 41 18.43 3.44 -15.31
C LEU A 41 19.46 2.43 -14.83
N ASN A 42 19.15 1.62 -13.80
CA ASN A 42 20.14 0.77 -13.15
C ASN A 42 19.52 -0.31 -12.26
N LYS A 43 19.83 -1.58 -12.53
CA LYS A 43 19.31 -2.73 -11.77
C LYS A 43 19.70 -2.75 -10.28
N ARG A 44 20.85 -2.19 -9.90
CA ARG A 44 21.26 -2.10 -8.50
C ARG A 44 20.45 -1.04 -7.75
N LEU A 45 20.20 0.12 -8.38
CA LEU A 45 19.35 1.16 -7.80
C LEU A 45 17.91 0.68 -7.66
N GLU A 46 17.40 -0.03 -8.66
CA GLU A 46 16.09 -0.69 -8.61
C GLU A 46 16.00 -1.65 -7.41
N ALA A 47 16.97 -2.55 -7.25
CA ALA A 47 16.97 -3.50 -6.14
C ALA A 47 17.01 -2.81 -4.76
N ILE A 48 17.84 -1.78 -4.58
CA ILE A 48 17.91 -1.01 -3.33
C ILE A 48 16.57 -0.32 -3.06
N TYR A 49 15.99 0.29 -4.08
CA TYR A 49 14.71 0.96 -3.95
C TYR A 49 13.59 0.01 -3.56
N LEU A 50 13.47 -1.13 -4.22
CA LEU A 50 12.46 -2.15 -3.90
C LEU A 50 12.63 -2.67 -2.48
N ALA A 51 13.86 -2.87 -2.02
CA ALA A 51 14.14 -3.29 -0.64
C ALA A 51 13.67 -2.24 0.38
N LEU A 52 13.94 -0.96 0.13
CA LEU A 52 13.48 0.14 1.00
C LEU A 52 11.97 0.36 0.93
N ALA A 53 11.38 0.18 -0.24
CA ALA A 53 9.95 0.35 -0.47
C ALA A 53 9.11 -0.81 0.06
N LEU A 54 9.72 -1.96 0.37
CA LEU A 54 9.02 -3.14 0.87
C LEU A 54 8.20 -2.84 2.13
N LEU A 55 8.82 -2.19 3.13
CA LEU A 55 8.14 -1.84 4.38
C LEU A 55 6.96 -0.88 4.20
N PRO A 56 7.10 0.28 3.53
CA PRO A 56 5.97 1.17 3.32
C PRO A 56 4.87 0.55 2.45
N VAL A 57 5.22 -0.29 1.45
CA VAL A 57 4.23 -1.04 0.65
C VAL A 57 3.41 -1.98 1.54
N LEU A 58 4.06 -2.73 2.44
CA LEU A 58 3.36 -3.63 3.37
C LEU A 58 2.50 -2.84 4.37
N SER A 59 3.05 -1.78 4.96
CA SER A 59 2.35 -0.95 5.95
C SER A 59 1.10 -0.28 5.36
N ILE A 60 1.21 0.37 4.19
CA ILE A 60 0.07 1.08 3.59
C ILE A 60 -1.00 0.10 3.09
N SER A 61 -0.59 -1.05 2.55
CA SER A 61 -1.50 -2.12 2.11
C SER A 61 -2.27 -2.72 3.28
N ALA A 62 -1.62 -2.97 4.41
CA ALA A 62 -2.27 -3.48 5.61
C ALA A 62 -3.29 -2.49 6.19
N ARG A 63 -2.94 -1.19 6.22
CA ARG A 63 -3.87 -0.12 6.60
C ARG A 63 -5.09 -0.09 5.68
N ARG A 64 -4.84 -0.11 4.38
CA ARG A 64 -5.90 -0.07 3.37
C ARG A 64 -6.87 -1.25 3.47
N LEU A 65 -6.35 -2.46 3.65
CA LEU A 65 -7.18 -3.66 3.82
C LEU A 65 -8.04 -3.58 5.08
N ARG A 66 -7.48 -3.12 6.20
CA ARG A 66 -8.27 -2.91 7.42
C ARG A 66 -9.35 -1.85 7.26
N ASP A 67 -9.05 -0.74 6.59
CA ASP A 67 -10.03 0.31 6.34
C ASP A 67 -11.19 -0.19 5.45
N ALA A 68 -10.91 -1.13 4.54
CA ALA A 68 -11.92 -1.84 3.76
C ALA A 68 -12.66 -2.95 4.55
N GLY A 69 -12.28 -3.20 5.81
CA GLY A 69 -12.89 -4.18 6.69
C GLY A 69 -12.37 -5.61 6.52
N PHE A 70 -11.15 -5.77 5.98
CA PHE A 70 -10.47 -7.06 5.83
C PHE A 70 -9.32 -7.25 6.82
N HIS A 71 -8.86 -8.49 6.97
CA HIS A 71 -7.72 -8.82 7.83
C HIS A 71 -6.40 -8.28 7.25
N ALA A 72 -5.60 -7.60 8.07
CA ALA A 72 -4.32 -7.00 7.67
C ALA A 72 -3.32 -8.01 7.09
N LEU A 73 -3.35 -9.26 7.59
CA LEU A 73 -2.48 -10.35 7.13
C LEU A 73 -2.71 -10.73 5.67
N LEU A 74 -3.87 -10.38 5.09
CA LEU A 74 -4.11 -10.59 3.67
C LEU A 74 -3.13 -9.79 2.80
N THR A 75 -2.44 -8.78 3.35
CA THR A 75 -1.31 -8.11 2.68
C THR A 75 -0.21 -9.09 2.26
N LEU A 76 -0.02 -10.19 2.98
CA LEU A 76 0.98 -11.21 2.66
C LEU A 76 0.70 -11.93 1.33
N LEU A 77 -0.54 -11.87 0.81
CA LEU A 77 -0.84 -12.34 -0.55
C LEU A 77 -0.04 -11.58 -1.62
N TYR A 78 0.57 -10.43 -1.29
CA TYR A 78 1.46 -9.71 -2.19
C TYR A 78 2.66 -10.56 -2.63
N PHE A 79 3.11 -11.50 -1.79
CA PHE A 79 4.22 -12.42 -2.11
C PHE A 79 3.80 -13.61 -2.98
N VAL A 80 2.49 -13.79 -3.22
CA VAL A 80 1.97 -14.85 -4.08
C VAL A 80 1.59 -14.24 -5.43
N PRO A 81 2.44 -14.34 -6.47
CA PRO A 81 2.20 -13.70 -7.74
C PRO A 81 0.94 -14.26 -8.42
N VAL A 82 0.28 -13.41 -9.21
CA VAL A 82 -0.96 -13.70 -9.95
C VAL A 82 -2.16 -14.00 -9.03
N VAL A 83 -2.12 -15.11 -8.29
CA VAL A 83 -3.22 -15.58 -7.44
C VAL A 83 -3.46 -14.64 -6.26
N GLY A 84 -2.40 -14.09 -5.66
CA GLY A 84 -2.53 -13.16 -4.54
C GLY A 84 -2.74 -11.71 -4.96
N TRP A 85 -2.25 -11.32 -6.14
CA TRP A 85 -2.35 -9.93 -6.61
C TRP A 85 -3.77 -9.56 -7.00
N ILE A 86 -4.46 -10.39 -7.79
CA ILE A 86 -5.83 -10.11 -8.25
C ILE A 86 -6.80 -9.78 -7.08
N PRO A 87 -6.92 -10.63 -6.04
CA PRO A 87 -7.82 -10.34 -4.92
C PRO A 87 -7.39 -9.08 -4.16
N LEU A 88 -6.09 -8.84 -3.97
CA LEU A 88 -5.60 -7.64 -3.30
C LEU A 88 -6.03 -6.35 -4.02
N TRP A 89 -5.91 -6.31 -5.34
CA TRP A 89 -6.35 -5.16 -6.13
C TRP A 89 -7.85 -4.90 -5.96
N ILE A 90 -8.68 -5.94 -5.99
CA ILE A 90 -10.13 -5.83 -5.76
C ILE A 90 -10.43 -5.32 -4.35
N MET A 91 -9.74 -5.83 -3.33
CA MET A 91 -9.92 -5.47 -1.93
C MET A 91 -9.48 -4.02 -1.66
N TRP A 92 -8.37 -3.57 -2.24
CA TRP A 92 -7.90 -2.18 -2.12
C TRP A 92 -8.83 -1.17 -2.80
N ALA A 93 -9.58 -1.59 -3.83
CA ALA A 93 -10.55 -0.76 -4.53
C ALA A 93 -11.86 -0.53 -3.76
N GLN A 94 -12.22 -1.40 -2.80
CA GLN A 94 -13.48 -1.33 -2.04
C GLN A 94 -13.65 -0.01 -1.30
N ILE A 95 -14.86 0.47 -1.04
CA ILE A 95 -15.04 1.69 -0.23
C ILE A 95 -14.69 1.36 1.24
N SER A 96 -14.06 2.30 1.96
CA SER A 96 -13.80 2.11 3.39
C SER A 96 -15.12 1.95 4.14
N LYS A 97 -15.23 0.95 5.01
CA LYS A 97 -16.47 0.76 5.76
C LYS A 97 -16.65 1.94 6.74
N PRO A 98 -17.86 2.53 6.85
CA PRO A 98 -18.13 3.50 7.90
C PRO A 98 -17.77 2.89 9.25
N ALA A 99 -17.09 3.65 10.12
CA ALA A 99 -17.05 3.27 11.52
C ALA A 99 -18.50 3.06 11.96
N ALA A 100 -18.80 1.95 12.61
CA ALA A 100 -20.12 1.70 13.17
C ALA A 100 -20.39 2.82 14.18
N ASN A 101 -21.02 3.90 13.73
CA ASN A 101 -21.56 4.91 14.62
C ASN A 101 -22.69 4.19 15.35
N HIS A 102 -22.46 3.94 16.64
CA HIS A 102 -23.50 3.61 17.58
C HIS A 102 -24.53 4.74 17.54
N ALA A 103 -25.59 4.52 16.77
CA ALA A 103 -26.87 5.16 16.98
C ALA A 103 -27.55 4.38 18.11
N LEU A 104 -27.25 4.76 19.35
CA LEU A 104 -28.08 4.55 20.54
C LEU A 104 -27.99 5.80 21.39
#